data_AF-A0A2K3MS45-F1
#
_entry.id   AF-A0A2K3MS45-F1
#
_cell.length_a   1.000
_cell.length_b   1.000
_cell.length_c   1.000
_cell.angle_alpha   90.00
_cell.angle_beta   90.00
_cell.angle_gamma   90.00
#
_symmetry.space_group_name_H-M   'P 1'
#
loop_
_entity.id
_entity.type
_entity.pdbx_description
1 polymer ?
#
loop_
_entity_poly.entity_id
_entity_poly.type
_entity_poly.pdbx_seq_one_letter_code
_entity_poly.pdbx_strand_id
1 'polypeptide(L)'
;MKRETNLPPTVVNKFLKLLVSKDMVKEVPTIQNKGRKHFMATEFVPSEEITGGHFYSDGNLDKELIDALKKVCVKCISMQRVSTCDGCLEWCKKTGVFTTEVTEKQIKGILETLVLDNEIMQMTSTGYGDFASIPVGKTCYICKNKGVVKGGKKSVDSTSFPCFSCQRMSFCSPDGAVSPATCVYYQKWLDF
;
A
#
# COMPACT_ATOMS: atom_id res chain seq x y z
N MET A 1 -20.33 14.71 -29.64
CA MET A 1 -21.62 15.44 -29.77
C MET A 1 -21.49 16.78 -30.49
N LYS A 2 -20.72 17.77 -30.00
CA LYS A 2 -20.62 19.09 -30.70
C LYS A 2 -20.02 19.00 -32.12
N ARG A 3 -19.09 18.09 -32.38
CA ARG A 3 -18.47 17.90 -33.71
C ARG A 3 -19.40 17.24 -34.74
N GLU A 4 -20.37 16.45 -34.28
CA GLU A 4 -21.19 15.61 -35.16
C GLU A 4 -22.58 16.23 -35.44
N THR A 5 -23.11 17.02 -34.50
CA THR A 5 -24.53 17.42 -34.54
C THR A 5 -24.79 18.85 -35.01
N ASN A 6 -23.75 19.71 -35.10
CA ASN A 6 -23.90 21.14 -35.46
C ASN A 6 -25.02 21.90 -34.70
N LEU A 7 -25.44 21.40 -33.53
CA LEU A 7 -26.51 21.99 -32.73
C LEU A 7 -25.98 23.07 -31.78
N PRO A 8 -26.76 24.15 -31.54
CA PRO A 8 -26.44 25.14 -30.53
C PRO A 8 -26.33 24.50 -29.12
N PRO A 9 -25.33 24.89 -28.31
CA PRO A 9 -25.07 24.27 -27.01
C PRO A 9 -26.22 24.44 -26.00
N THR A 10 -27.02 25.50 -26.14
CA THR A 10 -28.21 25.76 -25.33
C THR A 10 -29.31 24.73 -25.55
N VAL A 11 -29.52 24.32 -26.79
CA VAL A 11 -30.52 23.31 -27.17
C VAL A 11 -30.11 21.94 -26.64
N VAL A 12 -28.84 21.57 -26.84
CA VAL A 12 -28.27 20.30 -26.33
C VAL A 12 -28.38 20.20 -24.82
N ASN A 13 -28.04 21.27 -24.07
CA ASN A 13 -28.17 21.28 -22.62
C ASN A 13 -29.63 21.15 -22.14
N LYS A 14 -30.61 21.69 -22.88
CA LYS A 14 -32.04 21.54 -22.54
C LYS A 14 -32.51 20.10 -22.71
N PHE A 15 -32.11 19.44 -23.81
CA PHE A 15 -32.42 18.02 -24.04
C PHE A 15 -31.72 17.11 -23.03
N LEU A 16 -30.46 17.38 -22.68
CA LEU A 16 -29.75 16.62 -21.63
C LEU A 16 -30.47 16.73 -20.28
N LYS A 17 -30.92 17.92 -19.88
CA LYS A 17 -31.73 18.07 -18.65
C LYS A 17 -33.04 17.29 -18.72
N LEU A 18 -33.71 17.26 -19.87
CA LEU A 18 -34.93 16.47 -20.06
C LEU A 18 -34.66 14.96 -19.97
N LEU A 19 -33.57 14.48 -20.57
CA LEU A 19 -33.16 13.07 -20.52
C LEU A 19 -32.74 12.63 -19.11
N VAL A 20 -32.08 13.51 -18.36
CA VAL A 20 -31.77 13.31 -16.93
C VAL A 20 -33.05 13.29 -16.10
N SER A 21 -34.00 14.20 -16.36
CA SER A 21 -35.28 14.22 -15.64
C SER A 21 -36.17 13.00 -15.91
N LYS A 22 -35.97 12.35 -17.07
CA LYS A 22 -36.65 11.10 -17.45
C LYS A 22 -35.88 9.84 -17.04
N ASP A 23 -34.78 10.01 -16.30
CA ASP A 23 -33.93 8.94 -15.76
C ASP A 23 -33.35 7.99 -16.84
N MET A 24 -33.21 8.48 -18.08
CA MET A 24 -32.60 7.71 -19.17
C MET A 24 -31.07 7.87 -19.22
N VAL A 25 -30.58 8.96 -18.66
CA VAL A 25 -29.16 9.34 -18.71
C VAL A 25 -28.76 9.93 -17.37
N LYS A 26 -27.64 9.48 -16.80
CA LYS A 26 -27.03 10.02 -15.59
C LYS A 26 -25.76 10.81 -15.89
N GLU A 27 -25.49 11.82 -15.08
CA GLU A 27 -24.24 12.56 -15.12
C GLU A 27 -23.16 11.78 -14.35
N VAL A 28 -22.05 11.46 -15.02
CA VAL A 28 -20.92 10.76 -14.42
C VAL A 28 -19.79 11.76 -14.19
N PRO A 29 -19.35 11.97 -12.93
CA PRO A 29 -18.17 12.77 -12.66
C PRO A 29 -16.93 12.04 -13.19
N THR A 30 -16.15 12.75 -14.02
CA THR A 30 -14.91 12.26 -14.62
C THR A 30 -13.72 12.90 -13.93
N ILE A 31 -12.74 12.11 -13.51
CA ILE A 31 -11.53 12.64 -12.84
C ILE A 31 -10.51 13.18 -13.83
N GLN A 32 -10.38 12.52 -14.99
CA GLN A 32 -9.42 12.91 -16.02
C GLN A 32 -9.74 14.27 -16.65
N ASN A 33 -11.00 14.68 -16.63
CA ASN A 33 -11.48 15.86 -17.33
C ASN A 33 -12.56 16.61 -16.52
N LYS A 34 -12.14 17.24 -15.42
CA LYS A 34 -13.02 18.02 -14.52
C LYS A 34 -13.80 19.16 -15.21
N GLY A 35 -13.37 19.58 -16.40
CA GLY A 35 -14.05 20.62 -17.19
C GLY A 35 -15.19 20.14 -18.09
N ARG A 36 -15.41 18.82 -18.24
CA ARG A 36 -16.43 18.27 -19.15
C ARG A 36 -17.33 17.25 -18.47
N LYS A 37 -18.61 17.59 -18.34
CA LYS A 37 -19.68 16.69 -17.87
C LYS A 37 -19.81 15.51 -18.83
N HIS A 38 -19.64 14.30 -18.30
CA HIS A 38 -19.86 13.07 -19.05
C HIS A 38 -21.24 12.53 -18.70
N PHE A 39 -21.94 12.03 -19.71
CA PHE A 39 -23.27 11.49 -19.58
C PHE A 39 -23.24 10.04 -20.03
N MET A 40 -23.86 9.17 -19.24
CA MET A 40 -23.94 7.73 -19.50
C MET A 40 -25.38 7.29 -19.32
N ALA A 41 -25.84 6.30 -20.08
CA ALA A 41 -27.19 5.78 -19.86
C ALA A 41 -27.29 5.14 -18.45
N THR A 42 -28.46 5.25 -17.84
CA THR A 42 -28.66 4.95 -16.42
C THR A 42 -28.31 3.50 -16.07
N GLU A 43 -28.58 2.59 -17.01
CA GLU A 43 -28.33 1.15 -16.91
C GLU A 43 -26.84 0.76 -16.85
N PHE A 44 -25.92 1.63 -17.29
CA PHE A 44 -24.50 1.28 -17.31
C PHE A 44 -23.78 1.73 -16.05
N VAL A 45 -22.93 0.86 -15.51
CA VAL A 45 -22.05 1.20 -14.40
C VAL A 45 -20.79 1.87 -14.97
N PRO A 46 -20.43 3.09 -14.52
CA PRO A 46 -19.23 3.75 -14.98
C PRO A 46 -17.98 2.99 -14.51
N SER A 47 -16.94 2.95 -15.34
CA SER A 47 -15.71 2.24 -15.01
C SER A 47 -14.92 2.93 -13.89
N GLU A 48 -14.17 2.14 -13.12
CA GLU A 48 -13.29 2.63 -12.04
C GLU A 48 -12.22 3.61 -12.56
N GLU A 49 -11.80 3.49 -13.82
CA GLU A 49 -10.83 4.41 -14.44
C GLU A 49 -11.37 5.83 -14.63
N ILE A 50 -12.68 5.96 -14.84
CA ILE A 50 -13.35 7.24 -15.12
C ILE A 50 -13.78 7.90 -13.80
N THR A 51 -14.29 7.08 -12.87
CA THR A 51 -14.80 7.50 -11.56
C THR A 51 -13.75 7.54 -10.46
N GLY A 52 -12.57 6.95 -10.70
CA GLY A 52 -11.42 6.90 -9.78
C GLY A 52 -11.53 5.83 -8.72
N GLY A 53 -12.60 5.04 -8.77
CA GLY A 53 -12.87 3.98 -7.82
C GLY A 53 -13.15 4.50 -6.42
N HIS A 54 -12.92 3.63 -5.44
CA HIS A 54 -13.44 3.76 -4.08
C HIS A 54 -12.74 4.80 -3.20
N PHE A 55 -11.77 5.56 -3.73
CA PHE A 55 -11.10 6.64 -3.01
C PHE A 55 -11.55 8.04 -3.45
N TYR A 56 -12.51 8.12 -4.37
CA TYR A 56 -13.04 9.39 -4.85
C TYR A 56 -14.48 9.59 -4.38
N SER A 57 -14.73 10.76 -3.83
CA SER A 57 -16.07 11.26 -3.49
C SER A 57 -16.30 12.53 -4.28
N ASP A 58 -17.39 12.58 -5.06
CA ASP A 58 -17.78 13.74 -5.89
C ASP A 58 -16.66 14.31 -6.78
N GLY A 59 -15.82 13.43 -7.36
CA GLY A 59 -14.73 13.82 -8.25
C GLY A 59 -13.48 14.40 -7.56
N ASN A 60 -13.42 14.32 -6.23
CA ASN A 60 -12.24 14.62 -5.43
C ASN A 60 -11.72 13.37 -4.71
N LEU A 61 -10.39 13.22 -4.73
CA LEU A 61 -9.72 12.15 -4.01
C LEU A 61 -9.78 12.44 -2.51
N ASP A 62 -10.34 11.50 -1.75
CA ASP A 62 -10.40 11.57 -0.30
C ASP A 62 -9.02 11.21 0.29
N LYS A 63 -8.16 12.22 0.39
CA LYS A 63 -6.82 12.08 0.96
C LYS A 63 -6.86 11.79 2.46
N GLU A 64 -7.90 12.25 3.16
CA GLU A 64 -8.04 12.06 4.60
C GLU A 64 -8.36 10.59 4.91
N LEU A 65 -9.27 9.99 4.15
CA LEU A 65 -9.56 8.56 4.20
C LEU A 65 -8.31 7.73 3.90
N ILE A 66 -7.56 8.07 2.84
CA ILE A 66 -6.33 7.35 2.47
C ILE A 66 -5.29 7.43 3.59
N ASP A 67 -5.03 8.62 4.12
CA ASP A 67 -4.04 8.82 5.19
C ASP A 67 -4.46 8.12 6.50
N ALA A 68 -5.74 8.18 6.84
CA ALA A 68 -6.30 7.44 7.96
C ALA A 68 -6.15 5.92 7.77
N LEU A 69 -6.48 5.39 6.59
CA LEU A 69 -6.35 3.96 6.27
C LEU A 69 -4.90 3.51 6.29
N LYS A 70 -3.96 4.30 5.75
CA LYS A 70 -2.52 4.06 5.87
C LYS A 70 -2.11 3.94 7.35
N LYS A 71 -2.48 4.92 8.18
CA LYS A 71 -2.15 4.92 9.62
C LYS A 71 -2.73 3.72 10.36
N VAL A 72 -3.98 3.34 10.07
CA VAL A 72 -4.62 2.16 10.69
C VAL A 72 -3.94 0.88 10.27
N CYS A 73 -3.61 0.71 8.98
CA CYS A 73 -2.89 -0.46 8.47
C CYS A 73 -1.49 -0.59 9.09
N VAL A 74 -0.71 0.49 9.12
CA VAL A 74 0.62 0.50 9.75
C VAL A 74 0.51 0.16 11.24
N LYS A 75 -0.48 0.74 11.94
CA LYS A 75 -0.73 0.43 13.35
C LYS A 75 -1.08 -1.04 13.56
N CYS A 76 -1.98 -1.61 12.74
CA CYS A 76 -2.35 -3.02 12.76
C CYS A 76 -1.12 -3.91 12.64
N ILE A 77 -0.31 -3.70 11.62
CA ILE A 77 0.90 -4.50 11.35
C ILE A 77 1.91 -4.33 12.50
N SER A 78 2.07 -3.12 13.04
CA SER A 78 2.99 -2.86 14.16
C SER A 78 2.57 -3.57 15.45
N MET A 79 1.27 -3.72 15.69
CA MET A 79 0.74 -4.39 16.89
C MET A 79 0.77 -5.91 16.75
N GLN A 80 0.48 -6.44 15.56
CA GLN A 80 0.42 -7.88 15.32
C GLN A 80 1.76 -8.50 14.90
N ARG A 81 2.80 -7.68 14.67
CA ARG A 81 4.13 -8.02 14.12
C ARG A 81 4.09 -8.51 12.67
N VAL A 82 3.06 -9.28 12.31
CA VAL A 82 2.75 -9.76 10.96
C VAL A 82 1.24 -9.62 10.74
N SER A 83 0.82 -9.13 9.57
CA SER A 83 -0.59 -9.12 9.19
C SER A 83 -0.79 -9.49 7.71
N THR A 84 -1.97 -9.98 7.36
CA THR A 84 -2.40 -10.25 5.98
C THR A 84 -3.38 -9.18 5.51
N CYS A 85 -3.73 -9.15 4.21
CA CYS A 85 -4.81 -8.27 3.73
C CYS A 85 -6.12 -8.50 4.51
N ASP A 86 -6.47 -9.78 4.73
CA ASP A 86 -7.65 -10.17 5.52
C ASP A 86 -7.55 -9.67 6.96
N GLY A 87 -6.37 -9.81 7.58
CA GLY A 87 -6.13 -9.35 8.95
C GLY A 87 -6.30 -7.83 9.09
N CYS A 88 -5.78 -7.06 8.14
CA CYS A 88 -5.97 -5.61 8.09
C CYS A 88 -7.44 -5.21 7.87
N LEU A 89 -8.20 -5.98 7.07
CA LEU A 89 -9.63 -5.75 6.85
C LEU A 89 -10.44 -5.97 8.13
N GLU A 90 -10.22 -7.09 8.80
CA GLU A 90 -10.88 -7.39 10.07
C GLU A 90 -10.50 -6.39 11.16
N TRP A 91 -9.24 -5.92 11.17
CA TRP A 91 -8.80 -4.85 12.07
C TRP A 91 -9.52 -3.52 11.80
N CYS A 92 -9.70 -3.15 10.53
CA CYS A 92 -10.44 -1.95 10.16
C CYS A 92 -11.91 -2.04 10.61
N LYS A 93 -12.56 -3.19 10.41
CA LYS A 93 -13.93 -3.41 10.91
C LYS A 93 -14.02 -3.33 12.43
N LYS A 94 -13.07 -3.95 13.14
CA LYS A 94 -13.03 -3.98 14.60
C LYS A 94 -12.79 -2.60 15.22
N THR A 95 -11.96 -1.78 14.58
CA THR A 95 -11.65 -0.44 15.08
C THR A 95 -12.74 0.58 14.79
N GLY A 96 -13.65 0.31 13.83
CA GLY A 96 -14.83 1.13 13.57
C GLY A 96 -14.52 2.59 13.18
N VAL A 97 -13.32 2.85 12.65
CA VAL A 97 -12.82 4.20 12.37
C VAL A 97 -13.47 4.80 11.13
N PHE A 98 -14.03 3.97 10.26
CA PHE A 98 -14.57 4.38 8.96
C PHE A 98 -16.08 4.24 8.93
N THR A 99 -16.75 5.33 8.54
CA THR A 99 -18.20 5.34 8.28
C THR A 99 -18.55 4.66 6.94
N THR A 100 -17.59 4.63 6.02
CA THR A 100 -17.72 4.06 4.68
C THR A 100 -17.25 2.60 4.64
N GLU A 101 -17.95 1.75 3.89
CA GLU A 101 -17.60 0.33 3.73
C GLU A 101 -16.20 0.18 3.10
N VAL A 102 -15.25 -0.34 3.89
CA VAL A 102 -13.89 -0.62 3.42
C VAL A 102 -13.87 -1.98 2.72
N THR A 103 -13.46 -1.98 1.45
CA THR A 103 -13.37 -3.18 0.60
C THR A 103 -11.95 -3.76 0.60
N GLU A 104 -11.80 -5.07 0.40
CA GLU A 104 -10.48 -5.75 0.31
C GLU A 104 -9.56 -5.10 -0.75
N LYS A 105 -10.11 -4.72 -1.91
CA LYS A 105 -9.38 -4.02 -2.98
C LYS A 105 -8.73 -2.71 -2.48
N GLN A 106 -9.42 -1.94 -1.66
CA GLN A 106 -8.90 -0.68 -1.12
C GLN A 106 -7.71 -0.94 -0.19
N ILE A 107 -7.84 -1.92 0.71
CA ILE A 107 -6.75 -2.27 1.63
C ILE A 107 -5.55 -2.81 0.87
N LYS A 108 -5.77 -3.66 -0.13
CA LYS A 108 -4.68 -4.17 -0.98
C LYS A 108 -3.93 -3.03 -1.67
N GLY A 109 -4.63 -2.08 -2.29
CA GLY A 109 -3.99 -0.92 -2.92
C GLY A 109 -3.22 -0.04 -1.93
N ILE A 110 -3.74 0.13 -0.70
CA ILE A 110 -3.04 0.86 0.36
C ILE A 110 -1.79 0.11 0.82
N LEU A 111 -1.86 -1.21 1.01
CA LEU A 111 -0.71 -2.02 1.40
C LEU A 111 0.36 -2.01 0.31
N GLU A 112 0.00 -2.14 -0.96
CA GLU A 112 0.92 -1.99 -2.09
C GLU A 112 1.58 -0.61 -2.09
N THR A 113 0.80 0.46 -1.85
CA THR A 113 1.34 1.81 -1.71
C THR A 113 2.32 1.91 -0.54
N LEU A 114 2.00 1.34 0.62
CA LEU A 114 2.90 1.33 1.79
C LEU A 114 4.19 0.52 1.55
N VAL A 115 4.12 -0.53 0.73
CA VAL A 115 5.30 -1.29 0.30
C VAL A 115 6.18 -0.43 -0.62
N LEU A 116 5.57 0.28 -1.58
CA LEU A 116 6.26 1.23 -2.47
C LEU A 116 6.88 2.40 -1.69
N ASP A 117 6.17 2.91 -0.69
CA ASP A 117 6.64 3.96 0.23
C ASP A 117 7.72 3.44 1.20
N ASN A 118 8.07 2.15 1.12
CA ASN A 118 9.09 1.48 1.92
C ASN A 118 8.79 1.49 3.44
N GLU A 119 7.52 1.66 3.84
CA GLU A 119 7.10 1.63 5.24
C GLU A 119 6.88 0.21 5.76
N ILE A 120 6.37 -0.66 4.89
CA ILE A 120 6.13 -2.07 5.18
C ILE A 120 6.84 -2.95 4.17
N MET A 121 6.95 -4.24 4.48
CA MET A 121 7.66 -5.23 3.69
C MET A 121 6.71 -6.39 3.41
N GLN A 122 6.55 -6.76 2.14
CA GLN A 122 5.78 -7.91 1.72
C GLN A 122 6.65 -9.18 1.83
N MET A 123 6.10 -10.24 2.40
CA MET A 123 6.76 -11.52 2.66
C MET A 123 5.79 -12.68 2.41
N THR A 124 6.32 -13.86 2.10
CA THR A 124 5.56 -15.12 2.14
C THR A 124 5.66 -15.74 3.53
N SER A 125 4.54 -16.24 4.05
CA SER A 125 4.50 -16.90 5.35
C SER A 125 5.43 -18.12 5.35
N THR A 126 6.32 -18.19 6.34
CA THR A 126 7.16 -19.37 6.61
C THR A 126 6.44 -20.40 7.48
N GLY A 127 5.31 -20.05 8.12
CA GLY A 127 4.53 -20.92 9.01
C GLY A 127 5.15 -21.16 10.40
N TYR A 128 6.23 -20.47 10.74
CA TYR A 128 6.92 -20.60 12.04
C TYR A 128 7.00 -19.24 12.76
N GLY A 129 7.02 -19.24 14.10
CA GLY A 129 7.16 -18.04 14.92
C GLY A 129 6.00 -17.06 14.74
N ASP A 130 6.30 -15.80 14.44
CA ASP A 130 5.30 -14.74 14.18
C ASP A 130 4.37 -15.06 12.98
N PHE A 131 4.71 -16.05 12.16
CA PHE A 131 3.92 -16.51 10.99
C PHE A 131 3.07 -17.76 11.27
N ALA A 132 3.06 -18.29 12.50
CA ALA A 132 2.37 -19.55 12.83
C ALA A 132 0.86 -19.51 12.58
N SER A 133 0.24 -18.33 12.67
CA SER A 133 -1.19 -18.14 12.42
C SER A 133 -1.55 -18.04 10.92
N ILE A 134 -0.56 -18.06 10.02
CA ILE A 134 -0.76 -17.82 8.58
C ILE A 134 -0.29 -19.04 7.77
N PRO A 135 -1.12 -19.58 6.85
CA PRO A 135 -0.73 -20.71 6.01
C PRO A 135 0.57 -20.45 5.26
N VAL A 136 1.44 -21.46 5.20
CA VAL A 136 2.73 -21.39 4.49
C VAL A 136 2.50 -20.96 3.05
N GLY A 137 3.29 -19.99 2.58
CA GLY A 137 3.20 -19.45 1.22
C GLY A 137 2.16 -18.33 1.03
N LYS A 138 1.31 -18.02 2.02
CA LYS A 138 0.40 -16.87 1.92
C LYS A 138 1.16 -15.54 2.04
N THR A 139 0.71 -14.53 1.31
CA THR A 139 1.30 -13.18 1.36
C THR A 139 0.95 -12.48 2.68
N CYS A 140 1.98 -11.97 3.34
CA CYS A 140 1.95 -11.27 4.61
C CYS A 140 2.70 -9.95 4.51
N TYR A 141 2.43 -9.06 5.45
CA TYR A 141 3.06 -7.76 5.56
C TYR A 141 3.63 -7.60 6.97
N ILE A 142 4.85 -7.08 7.03
CA ILE A 142 5.54 -6.74 8.28
C ILE A 142 5.97 -5.27 8.23
N CYS A 143 5.97 -4.60 9.37
CA CYS A 143 6.54 -3.26 9.44
C CYS A 143 8.04 -3.37 9.22
N LYS A 144 8.62 -2.45 8.42
CA LYS A 144 10.06 -2.28 8.48
C LYS A 144 10.37 -1.73 9.86
N ASN A 145 11.19 -2.45 10.61
CA ASN A 145 11.56 -2.06 11.95
C ASN A 145 12.20 -0.66 11.90
N LYS A 146 11.45 0.41 12.18
CA LYS A 146 12.07 1.57 12.84
C LYS A 146 12.36 1.06 14.23
N GLY A 147 13.60 0.66 14.49
CA GLY A 147 14.05 0.16 15.78
C GLY A 147 13.81 1.18 16.90
N VAL A 148 12.58 1.29 17.37
CA VAL A 148 12.21 1.93 18.62
C VAL A 148 11.96 0.80 19.60
N VAL A 149 13.07 0.21 20.03
CA VAL A 149 13.16 -0.30 21.38
C VAL A 149 12.94 0.91 22.29
N LYS A 150 11.86 0.90 23.07
CA LYS A 150 11.71 1.80 24.23
C LYS A 150 12.88 1.50 25.18
N GLY A 151 13.95 2.29 25.08
CA GLY A 151 15.11 2.13 25.95
C GLY A 151 16.40 2.60 25.29
N GLY A 152 16.60 3.92 25.27
CA GLY A 152 17.89 4.53 24.97
C GLY A 152 18.17 4.76 23.49
N LYS A 153 18.57 5.98 23.17
CA LYS A 153 19.41 6.25 22.00
C LYS A 153 20.63 5.34 22.10
N LYS A 154 20.60 4.20 21.44
CA LYS A 154 21.80 3.65 20.84
C LYS A 154 21.61 3.92 19.36
N SER A 155 22.53 4.71 18.82
CA SER A 155 22.94 4.57 17.44
C SER A 155 22.89 3.10 17.04
N VAL A 156 22.66 2.82 15.76
CA VAL A 156 23.16 1.59 15.17
C VAL A 156 24.69 1.62 15.31
N ASP A 157 25.19 1.35 16.51
CA ASP A 157 26.39 0.57 16.65
C ASP A 157 25.95 -0.80 16.20
N SER A 158 26.13 -1.01 14.89
CA SER A 158 26.60 -2.29 14.41
C SER A 158 27.52 -2.83 15.49
N THR A 159 27.10 -3.87 16.20
CA THR A 159 28.08 -4.81 16.74
C THR A 159 28.84 -5.24 15.48
N SER A 160 30.01 -4.64 15.30
CA SER A 160 30.66 -4.49 14.00
C SER A 160 31.20 -5.83 13.57
N PHE A 161 30.34 -6.66 12.98
CA PHE A 161 30.73 -7.96 12.50
C PHE A 161 31.78 -7.75 11.41
N PRO A 162 33.05 -8.13 11.68
CA PRO A 162 34.21 -7.60 10.98
C PRO A 162 34.20 -7.95 9.48
N CYS A 163 33.46 -9.00 9.11
CA CYS A 163 33.36 -9.43 7.72
C CYS A 163 32.50 -8.48 6.87
N PHE A 164 31.52 -7.77 7.43
CA PHE A 164 30.69 -6.82 6.64
C PHE A 164 31.47 -5.59 6.17
N SER A 165 32.57 -5.24 6.84
CA SER A 165 33.48 -4.16 6.45
C SER A 165 34.79 -4.67 5.85
N CYS A 166 34.93 -5.99 5.63
CA CYS A 166 36.15 -6.59 5.13
C CYS A 166 36.28 -6.39 3.62
N GLN A 167 37.25 -5.56 3.20
CA GLN A 167 37.54 -5.29 1.78
C GLN A 167 38.03 -6.53 1.01
N ARG A 168 38.39 -7.61 1.70
CA ARG A 168 38.86 -8.87 1.09
C ARG A 168 37.87 -10.02 1.22
N MET A 169 36.61 -9.72 1.56
CA MET A 169 35.55 -10.73 1.73
C MET A 169 35.42 -11.66 0.52
N SER A 170 35.53 -11.14 -0.70
CA SER A 170 35.42 -11.92 -1.95
C SER A 170 36.54 -12.95 -2.15
N PHE A 171 37.66 -12.81 -1.44
CA PHE A 171 38.80 -13.73 -1.51
C PHE A 171 38.89 -14.64 -0.28
N CYS A 172 37.93 -14.54 0.64
CA CYS A 172 37.91 -15.31 1.87
C CYS A 172 37.24 -16.67 1.63
N SER A 173 37.98 -17.76 1.79
CA SER A 173 37.47 -19.13 1.67
C SER A 173 38.10 -20.06 2.72
N PRO A 174 37.43 -21.16 3.12
CA PRO A 174 37.92 -22.04 4.19
C PRO A 174 39.36 -22.54 3.96
N ASP A 175 39.68 -22.91 2.73
CA ASP A 175 40.99 -23.45 2.31
C ASP A 175 41.84 -22.44 1.52
N GLY A 176 41.45 -21.16 1.54
CA GLY A 176 42.11 -20.09 0.79
C GLY A 176 43.28 -19.44 1.53
N ALA A 177 44.09 -18.68 0.78
CA ALA A 177 45.14 -17.84 1.36
C ALA A 177 44.61 -16.80 2.35
N VAL A 178 43.34 -16.40 2.21
CA VAL A 178 42.58 -15.66 3.20
C VAL A 178 41.48 -16.61 3.69
N SER A 179 41.60 -17.06 4.95
CA SER A 179 40.65 -18.01 5.54
C SER A 179 39.99 -17.43 6.79
N PRO A 180 38.69 -17.71 7.03
CA PRO A 180 38.03 -17.32 8.27
C PRO A 180 38.71 -17.91 9.52
N ALA A 181 39.30 -19.09 9.41
CA ALA A 181 39.95 -19.80 10.53
C ALA A 181 41.23 -19.10 11.01
N THR A 182 41.95 -18.45 10.10
CA THR A 182 43.21 -17.73 10.37
C THR A 182 43.03 -16.20 10.34
N CYS A 183 41.78 -15.71 10.27
CA CYS A 183 41.49 -14.29 10.13
C CYS A 183 41.73 -13.51 11.44
N VAL A 184 42.78 -12.69 11.45
CA VAL A 184 43.18 -11.85 12.59
C VAL A 184 42.07 -10.89 13.04
N TYR A 185 41.27 -10.36 12.10
CA TYR A 185 40.16 -9.45 12.43
C TYR A 185 38.98 -10.18 13.09
N TYR A 186 38.76 -11.44 12.71
CA TYR A 186 37.70 -12.26 13.27
C TYR A 186 38.08 -12.77 14.66
N GLN A 187 39.33 -13.20 14.86
CA GLN A 187 39.86 -13.61 16.15
C GLN A 187 39.85 -12.46 17.17
N LYS A 188 40.36 -11.28 16.79
CA LYS A 188 40.30 -10.08 17.64
C LYS A 188 38.88 -9.64 18.00
N TRP A 189 37.88 -9.99 17.20
CA TRP A 189 36.48 -9.71 17.48
C TRP A 189 35.86 -10.76 18.42
N LEU A 190 36.32 -12.01 18.35
CA LEU A 190 35.91 -13.10 19.25
C LEU A 190 36.58 -13.05 20.63
N ASP A 191 37.76 -12.42 20.74
CA ASP A 191 38.53 -12.30 21.98
C ASP A 191 38.02 -11.20 22.94
N PHE A 192 36.78 -10.70 22.76
CA PHE A 192 36.10 -9.72 23.62
C PHE A 192 35.01 -10.33 24.49
#